data_AF-A0A0A8K203-F1
#
_entry.id   AF-A0A0A8K203-F1
#
_cell.length_a   1.000
_cell.length_b   1.000
_cell.length_c   1.000
_cell.angle_alpha   90.00
_cell.angle_beta   90.00
_cell.angle_gamma   90.00
#
_symmetry.space_group_name_H-M   'P 1'
#
loop_
_entity.id
_entity.type
_entity.pdbx_description
1 polymer ?
#
loop_
_entity_poly.entity_id
_entity_poly.type
_entity_poly.pdbx_seq_one_letter_code
_entity_poly.pdbx_strand_id
1 'polypeptide(L)'
;MGERGRQSKKTQPAEKGGSVPAEAPTIERIERPPPPDVLTDEQAEIWRQVVNRLPADWFKAETLPLLEAYCRHAVQSRRVAALIEQMELAESERIARKSKKKTRKAKSEDAEDDDAPFPFKDYDRLLKMQARESGTLASLSVKLRISQSTTYDKSKAKGGSGKKTPWEG
;
A
#
# COMPACT_ATOMS: atom_id res chain seq x y z
N MET A 1 -70.81 -5.08 21.72
CA MET A 1 -71.96 -5.83 21.19
C MET A 1 -72.71 -4.93 20.23
N GLY A 2 -72.91 -5.34 18.97
CA GLY A 2 -73.61 -4.55 17.95
C GLY A 2 -72.96 -4.69 16.57
N GLU A 3 -73.50 -5.61 15.79
CA GLU A 3 -73.02 -6.10 14.49
C GLU A 3 -73.15 -5.12 13.31
N ARG A 4 -72.24 -5.34 12.35
CA ARG A 4 -72.41 -5.39 10.87
C ARG A 4 -73.14 -4.24 10.15
N GLY A 5 -72.41 -3.58 9.26
CA GLY A 5 -73.00 -2.76 8.19
C GLY A 5 -72.03 -2.49 7.04
N ARG A 6 -71.86 -3.48 6.16
CA ARG A 6 -71.15 -3.36 4.87
C ARG A 6 -72.02 -2.57 3.88
N GLN A 7 -71.48 -1.51 3.27
CA GLN A 7 -71.95 -1.05 1.96
C GLN A 7 -70.76 -0.64 1.06
N SER A 8 -70.53 -1.47 0.05
CA SER A 8 -69.72 -1.16 -1.13
C SER A 8 -70.44 -0.15 -2.02
N LYS A 9 -69.73 0.90 -2.46
CA LYS A 9 -70.06 1.61 -3.70
C LYS A 9 -68.78 1.98 -4.47
N LYS A 10 -68.64 1.32 -5.62
CA LYS A 10 -68.29 1.86 -6.94
C LYS A 10 -66.88 2.42 -7.19
N THR A 11 -66.14 1.60 -7.94
CA THR A 11 -65.55 1.94 -9.25
C THR A 11 -64.56 3.11 -9.28
N GLN A 12 -63.27 2.79 -9.27
CA GLN A 12 -62.24 3.64 -9.88
C GLN A 12 -61.91 3.07 -11.28
N PRO A 13 -61.87 3.91 -12.33
CA PRO A 13 -61.35 3.50 -13.62
C PRO A 13 -59.82 3.42 -13.58
N ALA A 14 -59.30 2.50 -14.38
CA ALA A 14 -57.89 2.27 -14.59
C ALA A 14 -57.19 3.51 -15.15
N GLU A 15 -56.26 4.09 -14.39
CA GLU A 15 -55.23 4.96 -14.93
C GLU A 15 -53.98 4.10 -15.14
N LYS A 16 -53.76 3.71 -16.39
CA LYS A 16 -52.50 3.13 -16.86
C LYS A 16 -51.41 4.20 -16.77
N GLY A 17 -50.88 4.41 -15.57
CA GLY A 17 -49.58 5.03 -15.38
C GLY A 17 -48.52 4.02 -15.80
N GLY A 18 -48.06 4.10 -17.05
CA GLY A 18 -46.89 3.38 -17.52
C GLY A 18 -45.67 3.86 -16.73
N SER A 19 -45.33 3.15 -15.66
CA SER A 19 -44.01 3.24 -15.04
C SER A 19 -43.02 2.67 -16.04
N VAL A 20 -42.38 3.54 -16.81
CA VAL A 20 -41.10 3.21 -17.43
C VAL A 20 -40.16 2.82 -16.28
N PRO A 21 -39.67 1.56 -16.21
CA PRO A 21 -38.61 1.28 -15.26
C PRO A 21 -37.42 2.15 -15.67
N ALA A 22 -36.97 3.00 -14.75
CA ALA A 22 -35.71 3.70 -14.90
C ALA A 22 -34.64 2.62 -15.06
N GLU A 23 -34.12 2.47 -16.28
CA GLU A 23 -33.02 1.59 -16.61
C GLU A 23 -31.85 2.01 -15.71
N ALA A 24 -31.58 1.19 -14.69
CA ALA A 24 -30.47 1.43 -13.78
C ALA A 24 -29.20 1.57 -14.64
N PRO A 25 -28.34 2.59 -14.39
CA PRO A 25 -27.14 2.75 -15.19
C PRO A 25 -26.33 1.45 -15.12
N THR A 26 -26.07 0.85 -16.28
CA THR A 26 -25.14 -0.28 -16.41
C THR A 26 -23.80 0.18 -15.86
N ILE A 27 -23.48 -0.25 -14.65
CA ILE A 27 -22.18 0.03 -14.02
C ILE A 27 -21.15 -0.77 -14.84
N GLU A 28 -20.39 -0.08 -15.68
CA GLU A 28 -19.22 -0.68 -16.35
C GLU A 28 -18.24 -1.13 -15.27
N ARG A 29 -18.19 -2.44 -15.02
CA ARG A 29 -17.31 -3.03 -14.02
C ARG A 29 -15.89 -3.06 -14.58
N ILE A 30 -15.11 -2.02 -14.29
CA ILE A 30 -13.68 -2.02 -14.60
C ILE A 30 -13.01 -3.09 -13.74
N GLU A 31 -12.47 -4.13 -14.39
CA GLU A 31 -11.78 -5.23 -13.71
C GLU A 31 -10.41 -4.79 -13.21
N ARG A 32 -10.13 -5.08 -11.93
CA ARG A 32 -8.84 -4.79 -11.33
C ARG A 32 -7.80 -5.77 -11.87
N PRO A 33 -6.60 -5.29 -12.26
CA PRO A 33 -5.58 -6.17 -12.83
C PRO A 33 -5.11 -7.20 -11.79
N PRO A 34 -5.16 -8.51 -12.11
CA PRO A 34 -4.62 -9.54 -11.23
C PRO A 34 -3.08 -9.43 -11.14
N PRO A 35 -2.47 -9.89 -10.04
CA PRO A 35 -1.02 -9.97 -9.95
C PRO A 35 -0.47 -10.96 -11.00
N PRO A 36 0.62 -10.62 -11.70
CA PRO A 36 1.28 -11.55 -12.60
C PRO A 36 1.82 -12.80 -11.88
N ASP A 37 1.75 -13.97 -12.53
CA ASP A 37 2.21 -15.26 -11.97
C ASP A 37 3.71 -15.33 -11.69
N VAL A 38 4.49 -14.39 -12.25
CA VAL A 38 5.93 -14.25 -12.00
C VAL A 38 6.24 -13.67 -10.62
N LEU A 39 5.25 -13.13 -9.91
CA LEU A 39 5.40 -12.59 -8.57
C LEU A 39 5.30 -13.71 -7.54
N THR A 40 6.17 -13.67 -6.53
CA THR A 40 6.01 -14.53 -5.36
C THR A 40 4.75 -14.14 -4.57
N ASP A 41 4.22 -15.03 -3.73
CA ASP A 41 3.02 -14.75 -2.93
C ASP A 41 3.12 -13.44 -2.12
N GLU A 42 4.29 -13.18 -1.54
CA GLU A 42 4.58 -11.95 -0.80
C GLU A 42 4.53 -10.70 -1.69
N GLN A 43 5.06 -10.79 -2.92
CA GLN A 43 5.03 -9.69 -3.88
C GLN A 43 3.61 -9.48 -4.42
N ALA A 44 2.89 -10.55 -4.72
CA ALA A 44 1.51 -10.54 -5.19
C ALA A 44 0.58 -9.95 -4.11
N GLU A 45 0.88 -10.14 -2.83
CA GLU A 45 0.15 -9.51 -1.75
C GLU A 45 0.34 -7.99 -1.73
N ILE A 46 1.57 -7.51 -1.91
CA ILE A 46 1.82 -6.06 -2.05
C ILE A 46 1.09 -5.51 -3.29
N TRP A 47 1.10 -6.23 -4.40
CA TRP A 47 0.36 -5.86 -5.61
C TRP A 47 -1.13 -5.66 -5.29
N ARG A 48 -1.77 -6.66 -4.68
CA ARG A 48 -3.19 -6.60 -4.30
C ARG A 48 -3.46 -5.42 -3.36
N GLN A 49 -2.61 -5.20 -2.35
CA GLN A 49 -2.75 -4.08 -1.43
C GLN A 49 -2.70 -2.72 -2.13
N VAL A 50 -1.78 -2.55 -3.08
CA VAL A 50 -1.64 -1.30 -3.85
C VAL A 50 -2.82 -1.10 -4.79
N VAL A 51 -3.20 -2.14 -5.56
CA VAL A 51 -4.32 -2.07 -6.51
C VAL A 51 -5.65 -1.84 -5.79
N ASN A 52 -5.86 -2.42 -4.61
CA ASN A 52 -7.11 -2.28 -3.86
C ASN A 52 -7.28 -0.89 -3.21
N ARG A 53 -6.19 -0.14 -3.01
CA ARG A 53 -6.24 1.21 -2.43
C ARG A 53 -6.63 2.31 -3.41
N LEU A 54 -6.56 2.04 -4.72
CA LEU A 54 -6.79 3.02 -5.77
C LEU A 54 -8.02 2.64 -6.61
N PRO A 55 -8.59 3.59 -7.38
CA PRO A 55 -9.64 3.30 -8.35
C PRO A 55 -9.21 2.20 -9.34
N ALA A 56 -10.17 1.41 -9.85
CA ALA A 56 -9.86 0.27 -10.72
C ALA A 56 -9.26 0.69 -12.07
N ASP A 57 -9.51 1.92 -12.51
CA ASP A 57 -8.97 2.55 -13.73
C ASP A 57 -7.60 3.23 -13.53
N TRP A 58 -7.07 3.21 -12.30
CA TRP A 58 -5.79 3.87 -11.98
C TRP A 58 -4.60 3.23 -12.71
N PHE A 59 -4.60 1.90 -12.80
CA PHE A 59 -3.51 1.13 -13.41
C PHE A 59 -3.86 0.78 -14.85
N LYS A 60 -3.19 1.44 -15.80
CA LYS A 60 -3.23 1.10 -17.21
C LYS A 60 -2.18 0.04 -17.52
N ALA A 61 -2.34 -0.68 -18.63
CA ALA A 61 -1.38 -1.72 -19.07
C ALA A 61 0.08 -1.24 -19.08
N GLU A 62 0.31 0.02 -19.44
CA GLU A 62 1.63 0.66 -19.48
C GLU A 62 2.32 0.79 -18.11
N THR A 63 1.55 0.90 -17.02
CA THR A 63 2.10 1.07 -15.66
C THR A 63 2.25 -0.24 -14.90
N LEU A 64 1.75 -1.36 -15.44
CA LEU A 64 1.83 -2.68 -14.81
C LEU A 64 3.28 -3.17 -14.61
N PRO A 65 4.21 -3.04 -15.58
CA PRO A 65 5.61 -3.44 -15.35
C PRO A 65 6.30 -2.61 -14.25
N LEU A 66 5.90 -1.33 -14.09
CA LEU A 66 6.41 -0.48 -13.02
C LEU A 66 5.86 -0.91 -11.65
N LEU A 67 4.60 -1.34 -11.59
CA LEU A 67 4.01 -1.88 -10.37
C LEU A 67 4.64 -3.23 -10.00
N GLU A 68 4.96 -4.07 -10.98
CA GLU A 68 5.67 -5.33 -10.78
C GLU A 68 7.05 -5.08 -10.16
N ALA A 69 7.82 -4.16 -10.73
CA ALA A 69 9.10 -3.73 -10.19
C ALA A 69 8.96 -3.16 -8.77
N TYR A 70 7.95 -2.32 -8.53
CA TYR A 70 7.68 -1.77 -7.20
C TYR A 70 7.45 -2.87 -6.15
N CYS A 71 6.64 -3.89 -6.48
CA CYS A 71 6.36 -5.01 -5.57
C CYS A 71 7.64 -5.80 -5.25
N ARG A 72 8.49 -6.04 -6.25
CA ARG A 72 9.79 -6.70 -6.05
C ARG A 72 10.70 -5.90 -5.11
N HIS A 73 10.87 -4.59 -5.37
CA HIS A 73 11.70 -3.73 -4.54
C HIS A 73 11.14 -3.57 -3.11
N ALA A 74 9.81 -3.59 -2.95
CA ALA A 74 9.19 -3.50 -1.63
C ALA A 74 9.51 -4.72 -0.76
N VAL A 75 9.44 -5.92 -1.34
CA VAL A 75 9.85 -7.16 -0.65
C VAL A 75 11.36 -7.17 -0.37
N GLN A 76 12.19 -6.76 -1.33
CA GLN A 76 13.64 -6.72 -1.13
C GLN A 76 14.04 -5.74 -0.03
N SER A 77 13.40 -4.57 0.05
CA SER A 77 13.59 -3.60 1.13
C SER A 77 13.28 -4.22 2.51
N ARG A 78 12.17 -4.96 2.64
CA ARG A 78 11.80 -5.67 3.88
C ARG A 78 12.83 -6.73 4.27
N ARG A 79 13.33 -7.51 3.30
CA ARG A 79 14.35 -8.54 3.53
C ARG A 79 15.67 -7.94 4.01
N VAL A 80 16.13 -6.85 3.39
CA VAL A 80 17.35 -6.15 3.82
C VAL A 80 17.17 -5.58 5.22
N ALA A 81 16.01 -5.00 5.53
CA ALA A 81 15.70 -4.51 6.87
C ALA A 81 15.75 -5.62 7.93
N ALA A 82 15.19 -6.81 7.63
CA ALA A 82 15.25 -7.95 8.53
C ALA A 82 16.69 -8.44 8.80
N LEU A 83 17.57 -8.41 7.78
CA LEU A 83 18.99 -8.75 7.95
C LEU A 83 19.74 -7.73 8.80
N ILE A 84 19.43 -6.44 8.66
CA ILE A 84 19.98 -5.36 9.51
C ILE A 84 19.58 -5.60 10.95
N GLU A 85 18.29 -5.85 11.21
CA GLU A 85 17.77 -6.10 12.55
C GLU A 85 18.43 -7.33 13.20
N GLN A 86 18.62 -8.42 12.46
CA GLN A 86 19.34 -9.61 12.95
C GLN A 86 20.77 -9.30 13.39
N MET A 87 21.48 -8.46 12.63
CA MET A 87 22.85 -8.06 12.97
C MET A 87 22.89 -7.14 14.21
N GLU A 88 21.96 -6.20 14.32
CA GLU A 88 21.83 -5.34 15.49
C GLU A 88 21.50 -6.14 16.75
N LEU A 89 20.60 -7.12 16.64
CA LEU A 89 20.26 -8.03 17.73
C LEU A 89 21.48 -8.83 18.18
N ALA A 90 22.21 -9.44 17.23
CA ALA A 90 23.41 -10.21 17.52
C ALA A 90 24.49 -9.37 18.22
N GLU A 91 24.67 -8.11 17.79
CA GLU A 91 25.58 -7.18 18.46
C GLU A 91 25.14 -6.84 19.88
N SER A 92 23.85 -6.55 20.07
CA SER A 92 23.30 -6.25 21.39
C SER A 92 23.48 -7.41 22.37
N GLU A 93 23.26 -8.65 21.91
CA GLU A 93 23.49 -9.85 22.70
C GLU A 93 24.97 -10.02 23.05
N ARG A 94 25.87 -9.77 22.09
CA ARG A 94 27.31 -9.84 22.32
C ARG A 94 27.76 -8.83 23.37
N ILE A 95 27.32 -7.58 23.27
CA ILE A 95 27.58 -6.53 24.26
C ILE A 95 27.06 -6.96 25.64
N ALA A 96 25.84 -7.51 25.71
CA ALA A 96 25.27 -7.99 26.96
C ALA A 96 26.08 -9.16 27.57
N ARG A 97 26.57 -10.10 26.75
CA ARG A 97 27.45 -11.20 27.19
C ARG A 97 28.79 -10.66 27.73
N LYS A 98 29.41 -9.69 27.05
CA LYS A 98 30.66 -9.04 27.51
C LYS A 98 30.50 -8.36 28.86
N SER A 99 29.40 -7.62 29.06
CA SER A 99 29.10 -6.96 30.34
C SER A 99 28.95 -7.97 31.48
N LYS A 100 28.31 -9.11 31.26
CA LYS A 100 28.18 -10.21 32.25
C LYS A 100 29.49 -10.97 32.48
N LYS A 101 30.33 -11.15 31.45
CA LYS A 101 31.64 -11.81 31.60
C LYS A 101 32.61 -10.91 32.36
N LYS A 102 32.58 -9.58 32.15
CA LYS A 102 33.40 -8.62 32.91
C LYS A 102 33.11 -8.66 34.41
N THR A 103 31.85 -8.81 34.82
CA THR A 103 31.50 -8.96 36.26
C THR A 103 31.94 -10.30 36.85
N ARG A 104 32.00 -11.37 36.05
CA ARG A 104 32.41 -12.72 36.48
C ARG A 104 33.93 -12.96 36.40
N LYS A 105 34.61 -12.45 35.38
CA LYS A 105 36.06 -12.61 35.13
C LYS A 105 36.92 -11.85 36.13
N ALA A 106 36.36 -10.85 36.83
CA ALA A 106 36.94 -10.30 38.06
C ALA A 106 37.16 -11.35 39.18
N LYS A 107 36.73 -12.61 38.99
CA LYS A 107 36.84 -13.72 39.95
C LYS A 107 37.63 -14.95 39.45
N SER A 108 38.07 -15.01 38.18
CA SER A 108 38.79 -16.18 37.64
C SER A 108 39.55 -15.83 36.35
N GLU A 109 40.86 -16.06 36.30
CA GLU A 109 41.76 -15.50 35.27
C GLU A 109 41.86 -16.33 33.96
N ASP A 110 41.48 -17.61 33.95
CA ASP A 110 41.79 -18.53 32.83
C ASP A 110 40.62 -18.83 31.87
N ALA A 111 40.03 -17.80 31.25
CA ALA A 111 39.01 -18.00 30.20
C ALA A 111 39.50 -17.47 28.85
N GLU A 112 39.77 -18.36 27.89
CA GLU A 112 39.98 -18.01 26.49
C GLU A 112 38.70 -17.31 25.93
N ASP A 113 38.91 -16.19 25.24
CA ASP A 113 37.86 -15.33 24.70
C ASP A 113 37.88 -15.47 23.17
N ASP A 114 37.01 -16.31 22.61
CA ASP A 114 36.65 -16.25 21.18
C ASP A 114 35.70 -15.06 20.98
N ASP A 115 36.29 -13.86 20.93
CA ASP A 115 35.56 -12.59 20.77
C ASP A 115 35.75 -12.07 19.34
N ALA A 116 35.13 -12.77 18.39
CA ALA A 116 35.11 -12.31 17.00
C ALA A 116 34.54 -10.88 16.88
N PRO A 117 35.26 -9.95 16.20
CA PRO A 117 34.81 -8.57 16.00
C PRO A 117 33.48 -8.47 15.24
N PHE A 118 32.78 -7.34 15.39
CA PHE A 118 31.51 -7.15 14.68
C PHE A 118 31.79 -7.03 13.19
N PRO A 119 31.03 -7.71 12.30
CA PRO A 119 31.28 -7.67 10.88
C PRO A 119 30.79 -6.34 10.25
N PHE A 120 31.47 -5.23 10.55
CA PHE A 120 31.11 -3.88 10.09
C PHE A 120 30.96 -3.76 8.57
N LYS A 121 31.72 -4.55 7.79
CA LYS A 121 31.65 -4.54 6.32
C LYS A 121 30.33 -5.08 5.80
N ASP A 122 29.82 -6.14 6.41
CA ASP A 122 28.54 -6.74 6.02
C ASP A 122 27.38 -5.82 6.44
N TYR A 123 27.50 -5.21 7.62
CA TYR A 123 26.55 -4.20 8.09
C TYR A 123 26.46 -3.00 7.13
N ASP A 124 27.60 -2.41 6.78
CA ASP A 124 27.68 -1.30 5.84
C ASP A 124 27.14 -1.67 4.45
N ARG A 125 27.38 -2.91 3.99
CA ARG A 125 26.81 -3.41 2.75
C ARG A 125 25.28 -3.48 2.81
N LEU A 126 24.70 -3.97 3.90
CA LEU A 126 23.26 -4.02 4.10
C LEU A 126 22.66 -2.62 4.15
N LEU A 127 23.28 -1.67 4.87
CA LEU A 127 22.84 -0.27 4.90
C LEU A 127 22.86 0.37 3.51
N LYS A 128 23.91 0.12 2.72
CA LYS A 128 23.99 0.58 1.32
C LYS A 128 22.91 -0.05 0.43
N MET A 129 22.60 -1.33 0.62
CA MET A 129 21.48 -1.98 -0.06
C MET A 129 20.15 -1.34 0.34
N GLN A 130 19.92 -1.11 1.63
CA GLN A 130 18.70 -0.49 2.15
C GLN A 130 18.48 0.91 1.57
N ALA A 131 19.54 1.72 1.47
CA ALA A 131 19.47 3.05 0.88
C ALA A 131 19.10 2.99 -0.61
N ARG A 132 19.64 2.02 -1.36
CA ARG A 132 19.31 1.82 -2.78
C ARG A 132 17.86 1.41 -2.98
N GLU A 133 17.39 0.42 -2.22
CA GLU A 133 16.00 -0.05 -2.29
C GLU A 133 15.00 1.04 -1.89
N SER A 134 15.33 1.83 -0.86
CA SER A 134 14.50 2.97 -0.47
C SER A 134 14.41 4.03 -1.57
N GLY A 135 15.53 4.29 -2.27
CA GLY A 135 15.58 5.22 -3.40
C GLY A 135 14.80 4.74 -4.62
N THR A 136 14.91 3.45 -4.98
CA THR A 136 14.14 2.88 -6.09
C THR A 136 12.65 2.88 -5.79
N LEU A 137 12.24 2.53 -4.56
CA LEU A 137 10.85 2.60 -4.11
C LEU A 137 10.28 4.03 -4.18
N ALA A 138 11.03 5.02 -3.70
CA ALA A 138 10.64 6.42 -3.80
C ALA A 138 10.46 6.83 -5.28
N SER A 139 11.38 6.46 -6.16
CA SER A 139 11.29 6.77 -7.59
C SER A 139 10.10 6.09 -8.28
N LEU A 140 9.88 4.79 -8.02
CA LEU A 140 8.78 4.03 -8.59
C LEU A 140 7.42 4.51 -8.08
N SER A 141 7.31 4.81 -6.79
CA SER A 141 6.07 5.34 -6.21
C SER A 141 5.65 6.68 -6.83
N VAL A 142 6.61 7.55 -7.15
CA VAL A 142 6.36 8.80 -7.87
C VAL A 142 5.92 8.53 -9.30
N LYS A 143 6.59 7.62 -10.03
CA LYS A 143 6.21 7.24 -11.40
C LYS A 143 4.81 6.63 -11.49
N LEU A 144 4.46 5.78 -10.53
CA LEU A 144 3.12 5.19 -10.39
C LEU A 144 2.07 6.16 -9.83
N ARG A 145 2.51 7.33 -9.36
CA ARG A 145 1.70 8.39 -8.72
C ARG A 145 0.92 7.91 -7.49
N ILE A 146 1.40 6.85 -6.83
CA ILE A 146 0.78 6.29 -5.62
C ILE A 146 1.17 7.08 -4.35
N SER A 147 2.19 7.94 -4.45
CA SER A 147 2.56 8.88 -3.39
C SER A 147 1.72 10.16 -3.48
N GLN A 148 1.15 10.61 -2.36
CA GLN A 148 0.25 11.76 -2.28
C GLN A 148 0.89 13.14 -2.56
N SER A 149 2.14 13.21 -3.01
CA SER A 149 2.83 14.50 -3.14
C SER A 149 2.25 15.43 -4.21
N THR A 150 1.47 14.94 -5.19
CA THR A 150 0.88 15.76 -6.26
C THR A 150 -0.35 15.13 -6.95
N THR A 151 -1.35 14.64 -6.22
CA THR A 151 -2.56 14.15 -6.89
C THR A 151 -3.39 15.32 -7.40
N TYR A 152 -3.22 15.66 -8.68
CA TYR A 152 -4.19 16.45 -9.45
C TYR A 152 -5.49 15.64 -9.51
N ASP A 153 -6.44 16.04 -8.69
CA ASP A 153 -7.78 15.48 -8.64
C ASP A 153 -8.61 16.07 -9.78
N LYS A 154 -8.78 15.30 -10.87
CA LYS A 154 -9.61 15.67 -12.02
C LYS A 154 -11.07 15.93 -11.63
N SER A 155 -11.56 15.33 -10.55
CA SER A 155 -12.91 15.57 -10.04
C SER A 155 -13.02 16.90 -9.27
N LYS A 156 -11.90 17.45 -8.80
CA LYS A 156 -11.79 18.79 -8.22
C LYS A 156 -11.44 19.89 -9.22
N ALA A 157 -11.29 19.58 -10.51
CA ALA A 157 -11.16 20.60 -11.55
C ALA A 157 -12.51 21.33 -11.73
N LYS A 158 -12.81 22.21 -10.78
CA LYS A 158 -13.98 23.10 -10.78
C LYS A 158 -13.88 23.93 -12.05
N GLY A 159 -14.93 23.85 -12.88
CA GLY A 159 -15.00 24.49 -14.20
C GLY A 159 -14.41 25.90 -14.19
N GLY A 160 -13.59 26.19 -15.20
CA GLY A 160 -12.90 27.47 -15.34
C GLY A 160 -13.89 28.63 -15.30
N SER A 161 -14.01 29.27 -14.13
CA SER A 161 -14.55 30.62 -14.07
C SER A 161 -13.53 31.50 -14.77
N GLY A 162 -13.88 32.04 -15.94
CA GLY A 162 -13.05 33.00 -16.66
C GLY A 162 -12.70 34.17 -15.75
N LYS A 163 -11.52 34.10 -15.12
CA LYS A 163 -10.90 35.23 -14.45
C LYS A 163 -10.08 35.93 -15.52
N LYS A 164 -10.54 37.09 -15.97
CA LYS A 164 -9.74 37.97 -16.81
C LYS A 164 -8.39 38.21 -16.15
N THR A 165 -7.34 38.11 -16.95
CA THR A 165 -5.98 38.36 -16.49
C THR A 165 -5.80 39.84 -16.15
N PRO A 166 -5.01 40.18 -15.12
CA PRO A 166 -4.99 41.52 -14.54
C PRO A 166 -4.38 42.63 -15.42
N TRP A 167 -3.83 42.31 -16.59
CA TRP A 167 -3.31 43.30 -17.56
C TRP A 167 -4.31 43.66 -18.67
N GLU A 168 -5.57 43.26 -18.53
CA GLU A 168 -6.65 43.48 -19.50
C GLU A 168 -7.61 44.61 -19.06
N GLY A 169 -7.08 45.63 -18.38
CA GLY A 169 -7.81 46.80 -17.89
C GLY A 169 -7.02 48.09 -18.12
#